data_AF-A0A8T7E3L5-F1
#
_entry.id   AF-A0A8T7E3L5-F1
#
_cell.length_a   1.000
_cell.length_b   1.000
_cell.length_c   1.000
_cell.angle_alpha   90.00
_cell.angle_beta   90.00
_cell.angle_gamma   90.00
#
_symmetry.space_group_name_H-M   'P 1'
#
loop_
_entity.id
_entity.type
_entity.pdbx_description
1 polymer ?
#
loop_
_entity_poly.entity_id
_entity_poly.type
_entity_poly.pdbx_seq_one_letter_code
_entity_poly.pdbx_strand_id
1 'polypeptide(L)'
;MNDFLILAGLIAIPLAVMYRRDPILNAALALAVLTVLSLMVSASGILTLLAALAAVASGLAAHKGLRVEHVTRPLFAWFKSVLPQLSPTEQEAIDAGTVWW
;
A
#
# COMPACT_ATOMS: atom_id res chain seq x y z
N MET A 1 -10.37 25.85 8.32
CA MET A 1 -8.89 25.89 8.12
C MET A 1 -8.25 24.56 8.54
N ASN A 2 -8.59 24.06 9.73
CA ASN A 2 -8.08 22.79 10.25
C ASN A 2 -8.35 21.58 9.33
N ASP A 3 -9.54 21.48 8.73
CA ASP A 3 -9.88 20.39 7.81
C ASP A 3 -8.98 20.32 6.57
N PHE A 4 -8.57 21.49 6.02
CA PHE A 4 -7.68 21.54 4.88
C PHE A 4 -6.28 21.02 5.23
N LEU A 5 -5.81 21.29 6.44
CA LEU A 5 -4.51 20.81 6.92
C LEU A 5 -4.51 19.29 7.11
N ILE A 6 -5.58 18.73 7.67
CA ILE A 6 -5.72 17.28 7.85
C ILE A 6 -5.88 16.58 6.51
N LEU A 7 -6.66 17.13 5.58
CA LEU A 7 -6.81 16.57 4.24
C LEU A 7 -5.47 16.57 3.49
N ALA A 8 -4.72 17.68 3.55
CA ALA A 8 -3.39 17.75 2.96
C ALA A 8 -2.44 16.73 3.61
N GLY A 9 -2.47 16.59 4.93
CA GLY A 9 -1.69 15.58 5.66
C GLY A 9 -2.04 14.14 5.27
N LEU A 10 -3.34 13.84 5.13
CA LEU A 10 -3.84 12.51 4.76
C LEU A 10 -3.36 12.07 3.38
N ILE A 11 -3.13 13.01 2.46
CA ILE A 11 -2.61 12.74 1.12
C ILE A 11 -1.08 12.76 1.11
N ALA A 12 -0.46 13.77 1.72
CA ALA A 12 0.98 13.97 1.68
C ALA A 12 1.76 12.90 2.44
N ILE A 13 1.25 12.42 3.59
CA ILE A 13 1.93 11.43 4.42
C ILE A 13 2.10 10.09 3.67
N PRO A 14 1.05 9.46 3.11
CA PRO A 14 1.20 8.25 2.31
C PRO A 14 2.14 8.44 1.12
N LEU A 15 2.02 9.55 0.40
CA LEU A 15 2.88 9.84 -0.75
C LEU A 15 4.35 9.97 -0.35
N ALA A 16 4.65 10.65 0.75
CA ALA A 16 6.00 10.80 1.25
C ALA A 16 6.62 9.44 1.66
N VAL A 17 5.84 8.59 2.33
CA VAL A 17 6.29 7.23 2.72
C VAL A 17 6.52 6.36 1.49
N MET A 18 5.62 6.44 0.49
CA MET A 18 5.78 5.73 -0.79
C MET A 18 7.03 6.20 -1.55
N TYR A 19 7.27 7.51 -1.60
CA TYR A 19 8.43 8.09 -2.27
C TYR A 19 9.75 7.65 -1.62
N ARG A 20 9.79 7.59 -0.28
CA ARG A 20 10.96 7.14 0.49
C ARG A 20 11.15 5.63 0.48
N ARG A 21 10.19 4.86 -0.02
CA ARG A 21 10.16 3.38 0.03
C ARG A 21 10.35 2.84 1.45
N ASP A 22 9.84 3.58 2.42
CA ASP A 22 9.89 3.21 3.83
C ASP A 22 8.99 1.99 4.12
N PRO A 23 9.28 1.21 5.18
CA PRO A 23 8.41 0.10 5.56
C PRO A 23 7.01 0.60 5.89
N ILE A 24 5.99 -0.17 5.51
CA ILE A 24 4.57 0.16 5.69
C ILE A 24 4.16 0.43 7.15
N LEU A 25 4.96 -0.04 8.11
CA LEU A 25 4.79 0.30 9.53
C LEU A 25 4.96 1.81 9.78
N ASN A 26 5.88 2.47 9.07
CA ASN A 26 6.08 3.91 9.17
C ASN A 26 4.87 4.68 8.64
N ALA A 27 4.22 4.19 7.57
CA ALA A 27 2.94 4.73 7.13
C ALA A 27 1.86 4.58 8.20
N ALA A 28 1.73 3.40 8.80
CA ALA A 28 0.75 3.16 9.86
C ALA A 28 0.95 4.09 11.06
N LEU A 29 2.20 4.24 11.51
CA LEU A 29 2.56 5.14 12.61
C LEU A 29 2.31 6.61 12.27
N ALA A 30 2.72 7.07 11.09
CA ALA A 30 2.53 8.45 10.68
C ALA A 30 1.04 8.81 10.54
N LEU A 31 0.22 7.90 10.01
CA LEU A 31 -1.23 8.07 9.93
C LEU A 31 -1.89 8.00 11.32
N ALA A 32 -1.39 7.15 12.23
CA ALA A 32 -1.86 7.12 13.61
C ALA A 32 -1.52 8.41 14.38
N VAL A 33 -0.38 9.04 14.10
CA VAL A 33 -0.07 10.36 14.64
C VAL A 33 -1.01 11.41 14.05
N LEU A 34 -1.27 11.37 12.74
CA LEU A 34 -2.20 12.28 12.08
C LEU A 34 -3.62 12.19 12.67
N THR A 35 -4.11 10.99 13.02
CA THR A 35 -5.45 10.83 13.61
C THR A 35 -5.55 11.44 14.99
N VAL A 36 -4.52 11.27 15.83
CA VAL A 36 -4.46 11.91 17.14
C VAL A 36 -4.43 13.43 17.00
N LEU A 37 -3.65 13.95 16.05
CA LEU A 37 -3.61 15.39 15.77
C LEU A 37 -4.97 15.91 15.25
N SER A 38 -5.66 15.13 14.43
CA SER A 38 -7.01 15.45 13.94
C SER A 38 -8.02 15.61 15.08
N LEU A 39 -7.93 14.76 16.11
CA LEU A 39 -8.75 14.84 17.32
C LEU A 39 -8.43 16.06 18.18
N MET A 40 -7.13 16.38 18.34
CA MET A 40 -6.68 17.51 19.17
C MET A 40 -7.12 18.86 18.59
N VAL A 41 -7.19 18.96 17.27
CA VAL A 41 -7.47 20.20 16.53
C VAL A 41 -8.97 20.32 16.17
N SER A 42 -9.80 19.40 16.67
CA SER A 42 -11.25 19.33 16.45
C SER A 42 -11.63 19.41 14.96
N ALA A 43 -10.95 18.63 14.13
CA ALA A 43 -11.29 18.52 12.72
C ALA A 43 -12.62 17.77 12.52
N SER A 44 -13.17 17.86 11.31
CA SER A 44 -14.40 17.15 10.95
C SER A 44 -14.32 15.65 11.28
N GLY A 45 -15.43 15.13 11.82
CA GLY A 45 -15.52 13.73 12.23
C GLY A 45 -15.26 12.75 11.09
N ILE A 46 -15.65 13.12 9.85
CA ILE A 46 -15.42 12.31 8.66
C ILE A 46 -13.92 12.19 8.34
N LEU A 47 -13.17 13.30 8.33
CA LEU A 47 -11.73 13.27 8.05
C LEU A 47 -10.97 12.49 9.12
N THR A 48 -11.36 12.66 10.38
CA THR A 48 -10.78 11.91 11.51
C THR A 48 -11.05 10.41 11.36
N LEU A 49 -12.26 10.02 10.96
CA LEU A 49 -12.62 8.63 10.69
C LEU A 49 -11.81 8.05 9.53
N LEU A 50 -11.67 8.79 8.42
CA LEU A 50 -10.90 8.34 7.27
C LEU A 50 -9.43 8.16 7.60
N ALA A 51 -8.83 9.10 8.34
CA ALA A 51 -7.46 8.97 8.81
C ALA A 51 -7.31 7.73 9.72
N ALA A 52 -8.31 7.45 10.58
CA ALA A 52 -8.29 6.31 11.49
C ALA A 52 -8.36 4.98 10.72
N LEU A 53 -9.25 4.89 9.75
CA LEU A 53 -9.35 3.75 8.85
C LEU A 53 -8.05 3.54 8.07
N ALA A 54 -7.45 4.61 7.55
CA ALA A 54 -6.19 4.52 6.81
C ALA A 54 -5.02 4.04 7.70
N ALA A 55 -4.97 4.51 8.95
CA ALA A 55 -3.97 4.07 9.93
C ALA A 55 -4.14 2.57 10.27
N VAL A 56 -5.37 2.14 10.55
CA VAL A 56 -5.69 0.73 10.86
C VAL A 56 -5.41 -0.17 9.66
N ALA A 57 -5.87 0.20 8.47
CA ALA A 57 -5.62 -0.56 7.25
C ALA A 57 -4.12 -0.71 6.98
N SER A 58 -3.35 0.37 7.14
CA SER A 58 -1.88 0.34 6.98
C SER A 58 -1.22 -0.54 8.04
N GLY A 59 -1.72 -0.51 9.28
CA GLY A 59 -1.24 -1.37 10.36
C GLY A 59 -1.51 -2.86 10.11
N LEU A 60 -2.71 -3.20 9.64
CA LEU A 60 -3.06 -4.57 9.24
C LEU A 60 -2.22 -5.04 8.06
N ALA A 61 -2.01 -4.18 7.05
CA ALA A 61 -1.18 -4.47 5.89
C ALA A 61 0.32 -4.62 6.24
N ALA A 62 0.76 -4.07 7.38
CA ALA A 62 2.11 -4.29 7.90
C ALA A 62 2.35 -5.74 8.31
N HIS A 63 1.32 -6.46 8.72
CA HIS A 63 1.44 -7.87 9.06
C HIS A 63 1.63 -8.72 7.80
N LYS A 64 2.83 -9.30 7.65
CA LYS A 64 3.23 -10.08 6.46
C LYS A 64 2.28 -11.25 6.18
N GLY A 65 1.82 -11.96 7.21
CA GLY A 65 0.91 -13.11 7.07
C GLY A 65 -0.41 -12.72 6.40
N LEU A 66 -1.07 -11.68 6.93
CA LEU A 66 -2.34 -11.17 6.43
C LEU A 66 -2.21 -10.67 4.99
N ARG A 67 -1.15 -9.90 4.70
CA ARG A 67 -0.89 -9.37 3.36
C ARG A 67 -0.69 -10.48 2.33
N VAL A 68 0.09 -11.50 2.66
CA VAL A 68 0.38 -12.59 1.71
C VAL A 68 -0.86 -13.43 1.44
N GLU A 69 -1.61 -13.78 2.50
CA GLU A 69 -2.76 -14.66 2.39
C GLU A 69 -3.96 -14.00 1.69
N HIS A 70 -4.28 -12.76 2.05
CA HIS A 70 -5.51 -12.10 1.60
C HIS A 70 -5.31 -11.18 0.41
N VAL A 71 -4.08 -10.72 0.15
CA VAL A 71 -3.80 -9.75 -0.94
C VAL A 71 -2.92 -10.38 -2.00
N THR A 72 -1.72 -10.82 -1.64
CA THR A 72 -0.71 -11.25 -2.63
C THR A 72 -1.08 -12.57 -3.31
N ARG A 73 -1.51 -13.59 -2.56
CA ARG A 73 -1.81 -14.92 -3.11
C ARG A 73 -3.00 -14.93 -4.08
N PRO A 74 -4.17 -14.33 -3.76
CA PRO A 74 -5.30 -14.30 -4.69
C PRO A 74 -4.97 -13.49 -5.94
N LEU A 75 -4.27 -12.36 -5.79
CA LEU A 75 -3.85 -11.54 -6.92
C LEU A 75 -2.90 -12.31 -7.85
N PHE A 76 -1.96 -13.07 -7.28
CA PHE A 76 -1.06 -13.91 -8.06
C PHE A 76 -1.78 -15.07 -8.75
N ALA A 77 -2.75 -15.70 -8.08
CA ALA A 77 -3.57 -16.74 -8.67
C ALA A 77 -4.40 -16.20 -9.85
N TRP A 78 -5.00 -15.03 -9.69
CA TRP A 78 -5.70 -14.35 -10.77
C TRP A 78 -4.75 -13.99 -11.92
N PHE A 79 -3.58 -13.41 -11.61
CA PHE A 79 -2.57 -13.07 -12.62
C PHE A 79 -2.15 -14.30 -13.43
N LYS A 80 -1.92 -15.44 -12.79
CA LYS A 80 -1.63 -16.71 -13.50
C LYS A 80 -2.78 -17.17 -14.37
N SER A 81 -4.03 -16.96 -13.95
CA SER A 81 -5.19 -17.40 -14.73
C SER A 81 -5.38 -16.62 -16.03
N VAL A 82 -4.90 -15.37 -16.09
CA VAL A 82 -4.98 -14.51 -17.28
C VAL A 82 -3.71 -14.54 -18.12
N LEU A 83 -2.62 -15.12 -17.60
CA LEU A 83 -1.35 -15.16 -18.29
C LEU A 83 -1.42 -16.14 -19.48
N PRO A 84 -1.10 -15.71 -20.71
CA PRO A 84 -1.00 -16.62 -21.84
C PRO A 84 0.13 -17.62 -21.62
N GLN A 85 -0.04 -18.83 -22.15
CA GLN A 85 1.01 -19.85 -22.13
C GLN A 85 2.15 -19.39 -23.05
N LEU A 86 3.39 -19.50 -22.58
CA LEU A 86 4.56 -19.14 -23.37
C LEU A 86 4.66 -20.09 -24.57
N SER A 87 4.86 -19.55 -25.78
CA SER A 87 5.01 -20.40 -26.96
C SER A 87 6.36 -21.15 -26.92
N PRO A 88 6.47 -22.34 -27.53
CA PRO A 88 7.71 -23.11 -27.55
C PRO A 88 8.90 -22.32 -28.13
N THR A 89 8.66 -21.49 -29.14
CA THR A 89 9.69 -20.64 -29.77
C THR A 89 10.12 -19.46 -28.90
N GLU A 90 9.23 -18.91 -28.07
CA GLU A 90 9.60 -17.88 -27.08
C GLU A 90 10.34 -18.48 -25.89
N GLN A 91 9.97 -19.69 -25.48
CA GLN A 91 10.69 -20.48 -24.47
C GLN A 91 12.10 -20.80 -24.96
N GLU A 92 12.24 -21.33 -26.18
CA GLU A 92 13.54 -21.59 -26.80
C GLU A 92 14.36 -20.32 -27.01
N ALA A 93 13.75 -19.16 -27.31
CA ALA A 93 14.47 -17.90 -27.40
C ALA A 93 15.02 -17.41 -26.05
N ILE A 94 14.30 -17.65 -24.94
CA ILE A 94 14.79 -17.38 -23.57
C ILE A 94 15.87 -18.38 -23.17
N ASP A 95 15.72 -19.66 -23.51
CA ASP A 95 16.67 -20.71 -23.14
C ASP A 95 17.95 -20.66 -24.01
N ALA A 96 17.86 -20.24 -25.28
CA ALA A 96 18.98 -20.11 -26.20
C ALA A 96 19.75 -18.79 -26.07
N GLY A 97 19.13 -17.75 -25.50
CA GLY A 97 19.76 -16.47 -25.21
C GLY A 97 19.95 -16.29 -23.71
N THR A 98 21.17 -16.45 -23.21
CA THR A 98 21.58 -16.08 -21.84
C THR A 98 21.15 -14.64 -21.48
N VAL A 99 19.95 -14.46 -20.95
CA VAL A 99 19.53 -13.20 -20.36
C VAL A 99 19.84 -13.26 -18.87
N TRP A 100 21.00 -12.69 -18.54
CA TRP A 100 21.71 -12.73 -17.26
C TRP A 100 21.22 -11.67 -16.27
N TRP A 101 19.91 -11.39 -16.28
CA TRP A 101 19.24 -10.60 -15.26
C TRP A 101 18.25 -11.45 -14.47
#